data_AF-A0A3P6E3B7-F1
#
_entry.id   AF-A0A3P6E3B7-F1
#
_cell.length_a   1.000
_cell.length_b   1.000
_cell.length_c   1.000
_cell.angle_alpha   90.00
_cell.angle_beta   90.00
_cell.angle_gamma   90.00
#
_symmetry.space_group_name_H-M   'P 1'
#
loop_
_entity.id
_entity.type
_entity.pdbx_description
1 polymer ?
#
loop_
_entity_poly.entity_id
_entity_poly.type
_entity_poly.pdbx_seq_one_letter_code
_entity_poly.pdbx_strand_id
1 'polypeptide(L)'
;MCLIFKRKFRVTEPGPVDDVRDVFERYAEGQAHMSPEQLRKLMADERREDLGSSLEDAERLVDEVLRRKHHIAKFTRRNLTLEDFNYLLFSTELNPPIGDKVHQNMDAPLSHYFIFTGHNSYLTGNQLSSKVQWPSHCRCIEKRREGC
;
A
#
# COMPACT_ATOMS: atom_id res chain seq x y z
N MET A 1 43.68 10.91 -13.64
CA MET A 1 42.23 10.94 -13.95
C MET A 1 41.60 9.70 -13.36
N CYS A 2 40.76 9.82 -12.33
CA CYS A 2 40.04 8.69 -11.73
C CYS A 2 38.59 8.70 -12.23
N LEU A 3 38.22 7.70 -13.04
CA LEU A 3 36.85 7.49 -13.50
C LEU A 3 36.08 6.73 -12.42
N ILE A 4 35.25 7.43 -11.66
CA ILE A 4 34.33 6.82 -10.69
C ILE A 4 33.14 6.24 -11.46
N PHE A 5 33.16 4.94 -11.70
CA PHE A 5 32.00 4.20 -12.22
C PHE A 5 30.92 4.13 -11.14
N LYS A 6 29.89 4.98 -11.24
CA LYS A 6 28.68 4.85 -10.45
C LYS A 6 27.90 3.62 -10.93
N ARG A 7 27.99 2.52 -10.16
CA ARG A 7 27.19 1.31 -10.36
C ARG A 7 25.73 1.68 -10.15
N LYS A 8 24.97 1.89 -11.24
CA LYS A 8 23.52 2.04 -11.17
C LYS A 8 22.94 0.66 -10.83
N PHE A 9 22.49 0.49 -9.60
CA PHE A 9 21.66 -0.64 -9.21
C PHE A 9 20.38 -0.56 -10.06
N ARG A 10 20.29 -1.37 -11.11
CA ARG A 10 19.00 -1.66 -11.74
C ARG A 10 18.31 -2.60 -10.76
N VAL A 11 17.40 -2.05 -9.97
CA VAL A 11 16.39 -2.86 -9.29
C VAL A 11 15.60 -3.51 -10.43
N THR A 12 15.88 -4.78 -10.69
CA THR A 12 14.98 -5.59 -11.49
C THR A 12 13.72 -5.69 -10.66
N GLU A 13 12.66 -4.99 -11.08
CA GLU A 13 11.34 -5.15 -10.48
C GLU A 13 11.07 -6.67 -10.48
N PRO A 14 10.93 -7.31 -9.31
CA PRO A 14 10.57 -8.71 -9.29
C PRO A 14 9.26 -8.81 -10.06
N GLY A 15 9.20 -9.78 -10.99
CA GLY A 15 7.96 -10.05 -11.71
C GLY A 15 6.80 -10.18 -10.72
N PRO A 16 5.56 -9.95 -11.17
CA PRO A 16 4.39 -9.99 -10.29
C PRO A 16 4.45 -11.25 -9.42
N VAL A 17 4.36 -11.03 -8.10
CA VAL A 17 4.38 -12.10 -7.08
C VAL A 17 3.37 -13.17 -7.49
N ASP A 18 3.70 -14.46 -7.33
CA ASP A 18 2.83 -15.57 -7.78
C ASP A 18 1.39 -15.41 -7.27
N ASP A 19 1.21 -14.94 -6.03
CA ASP A 19 -0.10 -14.62 -5.44
C ASP A 19 -0.91 -13.60 -6.26
N VAL A 20 -0.25 -12.57 -6.81
CA VAL A 20 -0.91 -11.53 -7.63
C VAL A 20 -1.36 -12.12 -8.97
N ARG A 21 -0.59 -13.05 -9.53
CA ARG A 21 -0.95 -13.74 -10.77
C ARG A 21 -2.17 -14.64 -10.55
N ASP A 22 -2.19 -15.39 -9.45
CA ASP A 22 -3.30 -16.29 -9.12
C ASP A 22 -4.62 -15.52 -8.90
N VAL A 23 -4.54 -14.38 -8.21
CA VAL A 23 -5.70 -13.47 -8.05
C VAL A 23 -6.14 -12.94 -9.42
N PHE A 24 -5.21 -12.45 -10.24
CA PHE A 24 -5.54 -11.94 -11.56
C PHE A 24 -6.23 -12.99 -12.44
N GLU A 25 -5.69 -14.21 -12.51
CA GLU A 25 -6.26 -15.30 -13.29
C GLU A 25 -7.67 -15.71 -12.83
N ARG A 26 -7.89 -15.71 -11.51
CA ARG A 26 -9.19 -16.02 -10.90
C ARG A 26 -10.27 -15.02 -11.30
N TYR A 27 -9.96 -13.72 -11.34
CA TYR A 27 -10.94 -12.67 -11.64
C TYR A 27 -11.01 -12.30 -13.12
N ALA A 28 -9.94 -12.54 -13.90
CA ALA A 28 -9.93 -12.37 -15.35
C ALA A 28 -10.55 -13.57 -16.09
N GLU A 29 -10.99 -14.62 -15.39
CA GLU A 29 -11.61 -15.83 -15.97
C GLU A 29 -10.74 -16.48 -17.07
N GLY A 30 -9.41 -16.46 -16.88
CA GLY A 30 -8.43 -16.97 -17.85
C GLY A 30 -8.17 -16.07 -19.06
N GLN A 31 -8.69 -14.84 -19.08
CA GLN A 31 -8.37 -13.84 -20.10
C GLN A 31 -7.03 -13.16 -19.81
N ALA A 32 -6.35 -12.70 -20.88
CA ALA A 32 -5.09 -11.95 -20.77
C ALA A 32 -5.27 -10.54 -20.18
N HIS A 33 -6.51 -10.09 -20.01
CA HIS A 33 -6.84 -8.76 -19.53
C HIS A 33 -8.04 -8.80 -18.58
N MET A 34 -8.07 -7.89 -17.61
CA MET A 34 -9.16 -7.71 -16.67
C MET A 34 -9.99 -6.47 -17.04
N SER A 35 -11.31 -6.60 -17.09
CA SER A 35 -12.24 -5.49 -17.36
C SER A 35 -12.53 -4.67 -16.08
N PRO A 36 -13.08 -3.44 -16.20
CA PRO A 36 -13.46 -2.64 -15.05
C PRO A 36 -14.52 -3.31 -14.17
N GLU A 37 -15.43 -4.10 -14.76
CA GLU A 37 -16.45 -4.86 -14.02
C GLU A 37 -15.83 -5.98 -13.19
N GLN A 38 -14.82 -6.67 -13.74
CA GLN A 38 -14.08 -7.70 -13.02
C GLN A 38 -13.24 -7.09 -11.89
N LEU A 39 -12.62 -5.94 -12.13
CA LEU A 39 -11.92 -5.18 -11.10
C LEU A 39 -12.86 -4.73 -9.97
N ARG A 40 -14.06 -4.25 -10.32
CA ARG A 40 -15.10 -3.90 -9.33
C ARG A 40 -15.45 -5.10 -8.45
N LYS A 41 -15.60 -6.29 -9.05
CA LYS A 41 -15.89 -7.52 -8.31
C LYS A 41 -14.76 -7.86 -7.33
N LEU A 42 -13.50 -7.78 -7.79
CA LEU A 42 -12.34 -7.98 -6.94
C LEU A 42 -12.30 -6.98 -5.78
N MET A 43 -12.56 -5.70 -6.06
CA MET A 43 -12.60 -4.68 -5.01
C MET A 43 -13.72 -4.93 -4.00
N ALA A 44 -14.89 -5.38 -4.45
CA ALA A 44 -16.01 -5.71 -3.57
C ALA A 44 -15.74 -6.96 -2.69
N ASP A 45 -15.03 -7.96 -3.24
CA ASP A 45 -14.71 -9.19 -2.52
C ASP A 45 -13.54 -8.99 -1.52
N GLU A 46 -12.53 -8.19 -1.87
CA GLU A 46 -11.30 -8.02 -1.08
C GLU A 46 -11.32 -6.79 -0.14
N ARG A 47 -11.93 -5.66 -0.52
CA ARG A 47 -12.11 -4.53 0.41
C ARG A 47 -13.36 -4.77 1.25
N ARG A 48 -13.13 -5.14 2.52
CA ARG A 48 -14.20 -5.29 3.53
C ARG A 48 -14.92 -3.99 3.91
N GLU A 49 -14.47 -2.84 3.42
CA GLU A 49 -15.09 -1.54 3.70
C GLU A 49 -15.80 -1.00 2.46
N ASP A 50 -17.08 -0.63 2.63
CA ASP A 50 -18.04 -0.13 1.63
C ASP A 50 -17.62 1.16 0.87
N LEU A 51 -16.38 1.61 1.01
CA LEU A 51 -15.86 2.83 0.40
C LEU A 51 -15.21 2.50 -0.95
N GLY A 52 -16.04 2.49 -2.00
CA GLY A 52 -15.56 2.52 -3.40
C GLY A 52 -15.89 1.30 -4.26
N SER A 53 -17.03 0.65 -4.05
CA SER A 53 -17.51 -0.49 -4.86
C SER A 53 -18.34 -0.08 -6.09
N SER A 54 -18.41 1.22 -6.42
CA SER A 54 -19.12 1.68 -7.61
C SER A 54 -18.36 1.32 -8.89
N LEU A 55 -19.12 1.06 -9.96
CA LEU A 55 -18.53 0.82 -11.29
C LEU A 55 -17.72 2.04 -11.77
N GLU A 56 -18.19 3.24 -11.45
CA GLU A 56 -17.54 4.50 -11.83
C GLU A 56 -16.16 4.66 -11.17
N ASP A 57 -16.01 4.20 -9.92
CA ASP A 57 -14.72 4.22 -9.23
C ASP A 57 -13.73 3.23 -9.87
N ALA A 58 -14.22 2.05 -10.26
CA ALA A 58 -13.41 1.06 -10.98
C ALA A 58 -12.95 1.57 -12.34
N GLU A 59 -13.85 2.19 -13.12
CA GLU A 59 -13.50 2.80 -14.41
C GLU A 59 -12.48 3.93 -14.25
N ARG A 60 -12.68 4.81 -13.25
CA ARG A 60 -11.73 5.90 -12.97
C ARG A 60 -10.35 5.37 -12.62
N LEU A 61 -10.28 4.29 -11.84
CA LEU A 61 -9.03 3.64 -11.47
C LEU A 61 -8.30 3.05 -12.68
N VAL A 62 -9.05 2.34 -13.55
CA VAL A 62 -8.52 1.79 -14.80
C VAL A 62 -7.99 2.90 -15.71
N ASP A 63 -8.78 3.96 -15.94
CA ASP A 63 -8.39 5.10 -16.76
C ASP A 63 -7.14 5.80 -16.19
N GLU A 64 -7.01 5.88 -14.87
CA GLU A 64 -5.85 6.49 -14.24
C GLU A 64 -4.58 5.65 -14.32
N VAL A 65 -4.68 4.32 -14.17
CA VAL A 65 -3.58 3.38 -14.43
C VAL A 65 -3.14 3.50 -15.88
N LEU A 66 -4.08 3.47 -16.82
CA LEU A 66 -3.78 3.55 -18.25
C LEU A 66 -3.12 4.87 -18.63
N ARG A 67 -3.58 5.99 -18.07
CA ARG A 67 -3.00 7.33 -18.27
C ARG A 67 -1.55 7.41 -17.80
N ARG A 68 -1.19 6.72 -16.71
CA ARG A 68 0.14 6.77 -16.10
C ARG A 68 1.13 5.82 -16.78
N LYS A 69 0.68 4.62 -17.19
CA LYS A 69 1.52 3.58 -17.80
C LYS A 69 1.59 3.65 -19.32
N HIS A 70 0.54 4.07 -20.01
CA HIS A 70 0.47 4.02 -21.48
C HIS A 70 0.38 5.41 -22.10
N HIS A 71 1.13 5.63 -23.18
CA HIS A 71 0.98 6.81 -24.02
C HIS A 71 -0.35 6.72 -24.82
N ILE A 72 -0.92 7.89 -25.15
CA ILE A 72 -2.26 8.19 -25.71
C ILE A 72 -2.85 7.14 -26.69
N ALA A 73 -2.03 6.38 -27.41
CA ALA A 73 -2.44 5.40 -28.42
C ALA A 73 -3.13 4.13 -27.89
N LYS A 74 -3.01 3.77 -26.60
CA LYS A 74 -3.61 2.54 -26.03
C LYS A 74 -4.95 2.75 -25.30
N PHE A 75 -5.49 3.97 -25.31
CA PHE A 75 -6.71 4.34 -24.60
C PHE A 75 -7.99 3.70 -25.16
N THR A 76 -7.91 3.03 -26.30
CA THR A 76 -9.06 2.41 -26.99
C THR A 76 -9.56 1.12 -26.34
N ARG A 77 -8.83 0.54 -25.39
CA ARG A 77 -9.27 -0.65 -24.64
C ARG A 77 -9.12 -0.39 -23.15
N ARG A 78 -10.24 -0.23 -22.43
CA ARG A 78 -10.32 -0.06 -20.97
C ARG A 78 -10.06 -1.37 -20.22
N ASN A 79 -8.97 -2.05 -20.57
CA ASN A 79 -8.66 -3.36 -20.00
C ASN A 79 -7.27 -3.32 -19.34
N LEU A 80 -7.17 -3.87 -18.13
CA LEU A 80 -5.92 -3.95 -17.38
C LEU A 80 -5.15 -5.23 -17.73
N THR A 81 -3.86 -5.12 -18.03
CA THR A 81 -2.96 -6.27 -18.08
C THR A 81 -2.52 -6.69 -16.67
N LEU A 82 -1.89 -7.86 -16.53
CA LEU A 82 -1.26 -8.28 -15.27
C LEU A 82 -0.23 -7.25 -14.75
N GLU A 83 0.51 -6.61 -15.66
CA GLU A 83 1.48 -5.58 -15.29
C GLU A 83 0.79 -4.31 -14.77
N ASP A 84 -0.32 -3.92 -15.38
CA ASP A 84 -1.12 -2.77 -14.95
C ASP A 84 -1.79 -3.03 -13.60
N PHE A 85 -2.27 -4.26 -13.38
CA PHE A 85 -2.83 -4.69 -12.10
C PHE A 85 -1.78 -4.74 -10.99
N ASN A 86 -0.59 -5.24 -11.28
CA ASN A 86 0.52 -5.22 -10.32
C ASN A 86 0.90 -3.77 -9.94
N TYR A 87 0.99 -2.89 -10.94
CA TYR A 87 1.24 -1.48 -10.69
C TYR A 87 0.15 -0.84 -9.81
N LEU A 88 -1.12 -1.19 -10.03
CA LEU A 88 -2.22 -0.70 -9.21
C LEU A 88 -2.06 -1.08 -7.73
N LEU A 89 -1.76 -2.35 -7.44
CA LEU A 89 -1.64 -2.86 -6.06
C LEU A 89 -0.52 -2.20 -5.26
N PHE A 90 0.63 -1.95 -5.90
CA PHE A 90 1.82 -1.40 -5.25
C PHE A 90 1.98 0.12 -5.40
N SER A 91 1.07 0.79 -6.12
CA SER A 91 1.10 2.24 -6.27
C SER A 91 0.57 2.92 -5.02
N THR A 92 1.43 3.69 -4.34
CA THR A 92 1.07 4.49 -3.15
C THR A 92 0.04 5.59 -3.45
N GLU A 93 -0.13 5.95 -4.73
CA GLU A 93 -1.04 7.00 -5.18
C GLU A 93 -2.44 6.45 -5.47
N LEU A 94 -2.53 5.23 -6.03
CA LEU A 94 -3.79 4.61 -6.44
C LEU A 94 -4.32 3.63 -5.40
N ASN A 95 -3.43 3.07 -4.59
CA ASN A 95 -3.73 2.24 -3.44
C ASN A 95 -2.94 2.77 -2.23
N PRO A 96 -3.28 3.98 -1.72
CA PRO A 96 -2.62 4.50 -0.54
C PRO A 96 -2.82 3.54 0.64
N PRO A 97 -1.87 3.49 1.59
CA PRO A 97 -2.09 2.80 2.85
C PRO A 97 -3.41 3.23 3.48
N ILE A 98 -4.06 2.32 4.22
CA ILE A 98 -5.25 2.63 5.01
C ILE A 98 -4.91 3.87 5.85
N GLY A 99 -5.61 4.97 5.61
CA GLY A 99 -5.15 6.29 6.02
C GLY A 99 -5.01 6.41 7.53
N ASP A 100 -4.13 7.32 7.97
CA ASP A 100 -3.85 7.67 9.38
C ASP A 100 -5.06 8.25 10.15
N LYS A 101 -6.26 8.19 9.58
CA LYS A 101 -7.47 8.67 10.23
C LYS A 101 -7.95 7.64 11.23
N VAL A 102 -8.21 8.12 12.44
CA VAL A 102 -8.84 7.32 13.49
C VAL A 102 -10.25 6.93 13.01
N HIS A 103 -10.40 5.67 12.63
CA HIS A 103 -11.67 5.07 12.18
C HIS A 103 -12.51 4.55 13.37
N GLN A 104 -11.92 4.54 14.58
CA GLN A 104 -12.56 4.09 15.80
C GLN A 104 -13.38 5.23 16.42
N ASN A 105 -14.52 4.89 17.06
CA ASN A 105 -15.26 5.83 17.88
C ASN A 105 -14.39 6.20 19.09
N MET A 106 -14.03 7.49 19.23
CA MET A 106 -13.16 8.01 20.30
C MET A 106 -13.93 8.61 21.50
N ASP A 107 -15.27 8.51 21.52
CA ASP A 107 -16.12 9.07 22.58
C ASP A 107 -16.40 8.09 23.73
N ALA A 108 -16.02 6.81 23.58
CA ALA A 108 -16.16 5.82 24.66
C ALA A 108 -15.16 6.07 25.82
N PRO A 109 -15.41 5.53 27.03
CA PRO A 109 -14.47 5.62 28.15
C PRO A 109 -13.10 4.99 27.85
N LEU A 110 -12.03 5.50 28.46
CA LEU A 110 -10.64 5.05 28.22
C LEU A 110 -10.42 3.53 28.40
N SER A 111 -11.21 2.88 29.24
CA SER A 111 -11.14 1.43 29.47
C SER A 111 -11.53 0.58 28.26
N HIS A 112 -12.18 1.17 27.26
CA HIS A 112 -12.60 0.47 26.04
C HIS A 112 -11.50 0.40 24.97
N TYR A 113 -10.36 1.07 25.18
CA TYR A 113 -9.26 1.11 24.21
C TYR A 113 -8.02 0.41 24.72
N PHE A 114 -7.34 -0.28 23.81
CA PHE A 114 -5.99 -0.72 24.05
C PHE A 114 -5.03 0.47 23.88
N ILE A 115 -4.43 0.90 24.98
CA ILE A 115 -3.47 2.02 24.97
C ILE A 115 -2.07 1.45 24.78
N PHE A 116 -1.39 1.85 23.71
CA PHE A 116 0.01 1.48 23.51
C PHE A 116 0.91 2.25 24.49
N THR A 117 1.40 1.57 25.52
CA THR A 117 2.30 2.14 26.53
C THR A 117 3.74 1.65 26.34
N GLY A 118 4.71 2.56 26.32
CA GLY A 118 6.13 2.22 26.33
C GLY A 118 6.67 2.19 27.76
N HIS A 119 7.20 1.05 28.21
CA HIS A 119 7.85 0.92 29.52
C HIS A 119 9.30 1.44 29.43
N ASN A 120 9.74 2.22 30.41
CA ASN A 120 11.10 2.78 30.48
C ASN A 120 11.53 3.53 29.19
N SER A 121 10.69 4.43 28.68
CA SER A 121 10.94 5.20 27.45
C SER A 121 12.21 6.08 27.46
N TYR A 122 12.88 6.20 28.61
CA TYR A 122 14.15 6.91 28.78
C TYR A 122 15.37 6.03 28.48
N LEU A 123 15.20 4.70 28.44
CA LEU A 123 16.24 3.74 28.11
C LEU A 123 16.25 3.50 26.60
N THR A 124 17.45 3.45 26.03
CA THR A 124 17.67 3.12 24.61
C THR A 124 18.40 1.81 24.39
N GLY A 125 18.68 1.09 25.47
CA GLY A 125 19.29 -0.23 25.46
C GLY A 125 18.82 -1.07 26.65
N ASN A 126 19.72 -1.92 27.17
CA ASN A 126 19.41 -2.83 28.27
C ASN A 126 19.07 -2.10 29.59
N GLN A 127 18.46 -2.83 30.54
CA GLN A 127 18.01 -2.27 31.82
C GLN A 127 19.13 -1.97 32.84
N LEU A 128 20.35 -2.47 32.63
CA LEU A 128 21.41 -2.46 33.66
C LEU A 128 22.57 -1.52 33.36
N SER A 129 22.86 -1.23 32.09
CA SER A 129 24.08 -0.54 31.66
C SER A 129 23.89 0.42 30.48
N SER A 130 22.65 0.66 30.04
CA SER A 130 22.41 1.54 28.90
C SER A 130 22.40 3.02 29.28
N LYS A 131 22.78 3.87 28.31
CA LYS A 131 22.81 5.32 28.49
C LYS A 131 21.39 5.87 28.41
N VAL A 132 21.04 6.74 29.35
CA VAL A 132 19.83 7.55 29.28
C VAL A 132 20.08 8.70 28.31
N GLN A 133 19.24 8.85 27.28
CA GLN A 133 19.38 9.95 26.32
C GLN A 133 18.07 10.73 26.21
N TRP A 134 18.14 12.06 26.30
CA TRP A 134 16.97 12.96 26.24
C TRP A 134 16.11 12.83 24.96
N PRO A 135 16.64 12.51 23.75
CA PRO A 135 15.80 12.32 22.57
C PRO A 135 15.16 10.92 22.48
N SER A 136 15.19 10.10 23.55
CA SER A 136 14.53 8.78 23.55
C SER A 136 13.02 8.89 23.59
N HIS A 137 12.52 9.81 24.43
CA HIS A 137 11.09 9.98 24.61
C HIS A 137 10.40 10.44 23.32
N CYS A 138 11.02 11.39 22.59
CA CYS A 138 10.54 11.81 21.26
C CYS A 138 10.53 10.66 20.25
N ARG A 139 11.56 9.80 20.25
CA ARG A 139 11.62 8.61 19.39
C ARG A 139 10.55 7.56 19.71
N CYS A 140 10.20 7.40 20.98
CA CYS A 140 9.10 6.50 21.37
C CYS A 140 7.73 7.00 20.90
N ILE A 141 7.57 8.31 20.71
CA ILE A 141 6.35 8.91 20.16
C ILE A 141 6.37 8.79 18.62
N GLU A 142 7.52 9.02 17.99
CA GLU A 142 7.70 8.93 16.53
C GLU A 142 7.51 7.49 16.01
N LYS A 143 8.10 6.48 16.67
CA LYS A 143 7.88 5.07 16.33
C LYS A 143 6.41 4.63 16.44
N ARG A 144 5.61 5.31 17.27
CA ARG A 144 4.16 5.05 17.34
C ARG A 144 3.39 5.63 16.17
N ARG A 145 3.91 6.69 15.54
CA ARG A 145 3.29 7.33 14.38
C ARG A 145 3.51 6.53 13.10
N GLU A 146 4.62 5.82 12.99
CA GLU A 146 5.01 5.14 11.74
C GLU A 146 4.46 3.71 11.59
N GLY A 147 3.84 3.15 12.63
CA GLY A 147 3.32 1.78 12.62
C GLY A 147 4.44 0.73 12.55
N CYS A 148 4.33 -0.34 13.35
CA CYS A 148 5.06 -1.58 13.11
C CYS A 148 4.16 -2.55 12.37
#